data_AF-A0A5J2KF77-F1
#
_entry.id   AF-A0A5J2KF77-F1
#
_cell.length_a   1.000
_cell.length_b   1.000
_cell.length_c   1.000
_cell.angle_alpha   90.00
_cell.angle_beta   90.00
_cell.angle_gamma   90.00
#
_symmetry.space_group_name_H-M   'P 1'
#
loop_
_entity.id
_entity.type
_entity.pdbx_description
1 polymer ?
#
loop_
_entity_poly.entity_id
_entity_poly.type
_entity_poly.pdbx_seq_one_letter_code
_entity_poly.pdbx_strand_id
1 'polypeptide(L)'
;MNDIAHTLYTVVQYVLGFGPTVLLPLVLFFLALFFKVKPAKALRSSLIVGIGFVGIYAIFDILTSNVGPAAQAMVERTGISLPVVDLGWPPLAAITWGSPIAPFVIPLTMLINVAM
;
A
#
# COMPACT_ATOMS: atom_id res chain seq x y z
N MET A 1 8.11 -16.92 -29.11
CA MET A 1 7.83 -17.24 -27.69
C MET A 1 8.25 -16.11 -26.72
N ASN A 2 8.79 -14.98 -27.22
CA ASN A 2 9.29 -13.88 -26.38
C ASN A 2 8.40 -12.61 -26.39
N ASP A 3 7.52 -12.42 -27.38
CA ASP A 3 6.70 -11.20 -27.45
C ASP A 3 5.63 -11.15 -26.36
N ILE A 4 4.82 -12.21 -26.20
CA ILE A 4 3.74 -12.23 -25.20
C ILE A 4 4.29 -12.07 -23.78
N ALA A 5 5.43 -12.72 -23.47
CA ALA A 5 6.08 -12.61 -22.18
C ALA A 5 6.61 -11.18 -21.92
N HIS A 6 7.22 -10.54 -22.92
CA HIS A 6 7.67 -9.14 -22.82
C HIS A 6 6.51 -8.15 -22.73
N THR A 7 5.42 -8.38 -23.46
CA THR A 7 4.20 -7.56 -23.37
C THR A 7 3.57 -7.69 -21.98
N LEU A 8 3.43 -8.91 -21.45
CA LEU A 8 2.95 -9.16 -20.10
C LEU A 8 3.83 -8.49 -19.05
N TYR A 9 5.15 -8.63 -19.16
CA TYR A 9 6.09 -8.00 -18.26
C TYR A 9 5.93 -6.47 -18.27
N THR A 10 5.88 -5.86 -19.45
CA THR A 10 5.72 -4.40 -19.60
C THR A 10 4.41 -3.91 -19.01
N VAL A 11 3.30 -4.62 -19.24
CA VAL A 11 1.99 -4.26 -18.69
C VAL A 11 1.98 -4.38 -17.17
N VAL A 12 2.56 -5.45 -16.62
CA VAL A 12 2.65 -5.62 -15.16
C VAL A 12 3.50 -4.52 -14.54
N GLN A 13 4.67 -4.21 -15.11
CA GLN A 13 5.54 -3.13 -14.62
C GLN A 13 4.86 -1.76 -14.72
N TYR A 14 4.11 -1.51 -15.80
CA TYR A 14 3.33 -0.30 -15.96
C TYR A 14 2.29 -0.13 -14.85
N VAL A 15 1.54 -1.19 -14.51
CA VAL A 15 0.54 -1.16 -13.44
C VAL A 15 1.19 -1.01 -12.06
N LEU A 16 2.32 -1.68 -11.81
CA LEU A 16 3.06 -1.54 -10.56
C LEU A 16 3.71 -0.15 -10.40
N GLY A 17 3.97 0.55 -11.51
CA GLY A 17 4.52 1.90 -11.52
C GLY A 17 3.57 3.01 -11.06
N PHE A 18 2.28 2.73 -10.89
CA PHE A 18 1.29 3.74 -10.47
C PHE A 18 1.40 4.17 -9.00
N GLY A 19 2.18 3.44 -8.19
CA GLY A 19 2.39 3.73 -6.78
C GLY A 19 1.21 3.36 -5.87
N PRO A 20 1.39 3.43 -4.54
CA PRO A 20 0.42 2.98 -3.53
C PRO A 20 -0.98 3.55 -3.68
N THR A 21 -1.07 4.86 -3.92
CA THR A 21 -2.32 5.63 -3.92
C THR A 21 -3.28 5.21 -5.03
N VAL A 22 -2.75 4.72 -6.15
CA VAL A 22 -3.54 4.27 -7.31
C VAL A 22 -3.69 2.74 -7.30
N LEU A 23 -2.63 2.02 -6.94
CA LEU A 23 -2.61 0.56 -6.95
C LEU A 23 -3.60 -0.02 -5.93
N LEU A 24 -3.72 0.57 -4.75
CA LEU A 24 -4.62 0.10 -3.70
C LEU A 24 -6.11 0.15 -4.13
N PRO A 25 -6.68 1.28 -4.60
CA PRO A 25 -8.04 1.31 -5.14
C PRO A 25 -8.26 0.36 -6.31
N LEU A 26 -7.25 0.20 -7.17
CA LEU A 26 -7.33 -0.67 -8.33
C LEU A 26 -7.44 -2.14 -7.92
N VAL A 27 -6.60 -2.59 -6.98
CA VAL A 27 -6.68 -3.97 -6.46
C VAL A 27 -7.99 -4.21 -5.71
N LEU A 28 -8.42 -3.27 -4.86
CA LEU A 28 -9.70 -3.39 -4.15
C LEU A 28 -10.90 -3.41 -5.09
N PHE A 29 -10.84 -2.70 -6.22
CA PHE A 29 -11.87 -2.74 -7.25
C PHE A 29 -11.99 -4.15 -7.86
N PHE A 30 -10.88 -4.75 -8.29
CA PHE A 30 -10.87 -6.10 -8.84
C PHE A 30 -11.27 -7.16 -7.81
N LEU A 31 -10.84 -7.00 -6.56
CA LEU A 31 -11.25 -7.89 -5.46
C LEU A 31 -12.77 -7.81 -5.21
N ALA A 32 -13.35 -6.61 -5.21
CA ALA A 32 -14.79 -6.43 -5.06
C ALA A 32 -15.57 -7.05 -6.24
N LEU A 33 -15.07 -6.93 -7.46
CA LEU A 33 -15.65 -7.60 -8.63
C LEU A 33 -15.58 -9.12 -8.52
N PHE A 34 -14.47 -9.67 -8.02
CA PHE A 34 -14.32 -11.10 -7.77
C PHE A 34 -15.39 -11.63 -6.81
N PHE A 35 -15.71 -10.87 -5.76
CA PHE A 35 -16.83 -11.16 -4.85
C PHE A 35 -18.21 -10.78 -5.39
N LYS A 36 -18.34 -10.52 -6.70
CA LYS A 36 -19.61 -10.21 -7.39
C LYS A 36 -20.31 -8.95 -6.88
N VAL A 37 -19.56 -7.98 -6.36
CA VAL A 37 -20.10 -6.65 -6.06
C VAL A 37 -20.43 -5.93 -7.38
N LYS A 38 -21.58 -5.24 -7.44
CA LYS A 38 -21.98 -4.45 -8.62
C LYS A 38 -20.86 -3.47 -9.02
N PRO A 39 -20.48 -3.37 -10.32
CA PRO A 39 -19.33 -2.56 -10.75
C PRO A 39 -19.37 -1.10 -10.28
N ALA A 40 -20.53 -0.45 -10.36
CA ALA A 40 -20.69 0.93 -9.88
C ALA A 40 -20.44 1.07 -8.36
N LYS A 41 -20.86 0.06 -7.57
CA LYS A 41 -20.62 0.04 -6.13
C LYS A 41 -19.15 -0.27 -5.84
N ALA A 42 -18.57 -1.22 -6.54
CA ALA A 42 -17.16 -1.61 -6.40
C ALA A 42 -16.22 -0.42 -6.64
N LEU A 43 -16.43 0.31 -7.74
CA LEU A 43 -15.62 1.49 -8.09
C LEU A 43 -15.76 2.59 -7.04
N ARG A 44 -16.99 2.89 -6.62
CA ARG A 44 -17.22 3.91 -5.59
C ARG A 44 -16.55 3.52 -4.27
N SER A 45 -16.69 2.26 -3.85
CA SER A 45 -16.09 1.80 -2.58
C SER A 45 -14.57 1.83 -2.62
N SER A 46 -13.93 1.40 -3.72
CA SER A 46 -12.48 1.37 -3.79
C SER A 46 -11.87 2.77 -3.87
N LEU A 47 -12.52 3.70 -4.57
CA LEU A 47 -12.11 5.11 -4.60
C LEU A 47 -12.26 5.79 -3.23
N ILE A 48 -13.34 5.52 -2.49
CA ILE A 48 -13.52 6.06 -1.13
C ILE A 48 -12.37 5.61 -0.21
N VAL A 49 -11.98 4.33 -0.29
CA VAL A 49 -10.83 3.83 0.47
C VAL A 49 -9.55 4.55 0.05
N GLY A 50 -9.31 4.73 -1.25
CA GLY A 50 -8.17 5.50 -1.76
C GLY A 50 -8.11 6.92 -1.20
N ILE A 51 -9.23 7.64 -1.21
CA ILE A 51 -9.33 9.00 -0.65
C ILE A 51 -9.03 8.98 0.86
N GLY A 52 -9.52 7.97 1.60
CA GLY A 52 -9.23 7.80 3.02
C GLY A 52 -7.73 7.66 3.29
N PHE A 53 -7.01 6.86 2.49
CA PHE A 53 -5.56 6.70 2.61
C PHE A 53 -4.80 8.00 2.29
N VAL A 54 -5.23 8.77 1.29
CA VAL A 54 -4.64 10.10 1.03
C VAL A 54 -4.78 11.01 2.25
N GLY A 55 -5.95 11.00 2.90
CA GLY A 55 -6.16 11.76 4.14
C GLY A 55 -5.24 11.32 5.29
N ILE A 56 -5.05 10.00 5.46
CA ILE A 56 -4.11 9.44 6.45
C ILE A 56 -2.68 9.93 6.18
N TYR A 57 -2.22 9.88 4.93
CA TYR A 57 -0.87 10.36 4.58
C TYR A 57 -0.70 11.86 4.81
N ALA A 58 -1.70 12.68 4.48
CA ALA A 58 -1.64 14.11 4.73
C ALA A 58 -1.45 14.42 6.23
N ILE A 59 -2.20 13.72 7.10
CA ILE A 59 -2.04 13.88 8.56
C ILE A 59 -0.69 13.34 9.03
N PHE A 60 -0.28 12.18 8.50
CA PHE A 60 1.00 11.56 8.83
C PHE A 60 2.19 12.46 8.49
N ASP A 61 2.17 13.12 7.33
CA ASP A 61 3.22 14.06 6.90
C ASP A 61 3.27 15.28 7.83
N ILE A 62 2.12 15.80 8.25
CA ILE A 62 2.05 16.89 9.24
C ILE A 62 2.65 16.41 10.58
N LEU A 63 2.27 15.24 11.07
CA LEU A 63 2.80 14.71 12.33
C LEU A 63 4.31 14.49 12.25
N THR A 64 4.80 13.88 11.17
CA THR A 64 6.22 13.55 10.99
C THR A 64 7.08 14.80 10.84
N SER A 65 6.61 15.81 10.11
CA SER A 65 7.34 17.09 9.95
C SER A 65 7.43 17.90 11.25
N ASN A 66 6.45 17.79 12.15
CA ASN A 66 6.45 18.50 13.43
C ASN A 66 7.14 17.71 14.55
N VAL A 67 6.92 16.40 14.64
CA VAL A 67 7.40 15.56 15.75
C VAL A 67 8.74 14.88 15.43
N GLY A 68 9.01 14.59 14.16
CA GLY A 68 10.24 13.91 13.71
C GLY A 68 11.53 14.61 14.17
N PRO A 69 11.67 15.94 13.99
CA PRO A 69 12.86 16.65 14.47
C PRO A 69 13.05 16.58 15.99
N ALA A 70 11.94 16.61 16.75
CA ALA A 70 12.00 16.48 18.21
C ALA A 70 12.42 15.07 18.64
N ALA A 71 11.94 14.04 17.94
CA ALA A 71 12.34 12.65 18.17
C ALA A 71 13.83 12.43 17.86
N GLN A 72 14.35 12.99 16.76
CA GLN A 72 15.80 12.94 16.45
C GLN A 72 16.64 13.66 17.49
N ALA A 73 16.23 14.86 17.93
CA ALA A 73 16.94 15.58 18.98
C ALA A 73 16.96 14.81 20.32
N MET A 74 15.92 14.04 20.63
CA MET A 74 15.89 13.16 21.79
C MET A 74 16.92 12.03 21.67
N VAL A 75 17.02 11.38 20.51
CA VAL A 75 18.00 10.32 20.24
C VAL A 75 19.42 10.86 20.40
N GLU A 76 19.72 12.02 19.81
CA GLU A 76 21.03 12.68 19.91
C GLU A 76 21.41 13.05 21.35
N ARG A 77 20.45 13.52 22.16
CA ARG A 77 20.71 13.94 23.55
C ARG A 77 20.78 12.79 24.55
N THR A 78 20.07 11.71 24.29
CA THR A 78 20.03 10.55 25.19
C THR A 78 21.15 9.54 24.90
N GLY A 79 21.76 9.60 23.72
CA GLY A 79 22.78 8.66 23.27
C GLY A 79 22.23 7.26 22.96
N ILE A 80 20.90 7.10 22.93
CA ILE A 80 20.25 5.84 22.56
C ILE A 80 20.33 5.68 21.03
N SER A 81 20.58 4.47 20.54
CA SER A 81 20.58 4.19 19.09
C SER A 81 19.21 3.72 18.63
N LEU A 82 18.43 4.61 18.01
CA LEU A 82 17.15 4.31 17.39
C LEU A 82 17.21 4.61 15.87
N PRO A 83 17.69 3.66 15.04
CA PRO A 83 17.94 3.89 13.62
C PRO A 83 16.68 3.90 12.74
N VAL A 84 15.54 3.43 13.26
CA VAL A 84 14.30 3.25 12.49
C VAL A 84 13.15 3.99 13.16
N VAL A 85 12.34 4.66 12.35
CA VAL A 85 11.09 5.31 12.78
C VAL A 85 9.93 4.37 12.49
N ASP A 86 9.11 4.09 13.50
CA ASP A 86 7.85 3.39 13.32
C ASP A 86 6.81 4.35 12.73
N LEU A 87 6.32 4.04 11.53
CA LEU A 87 5.32 4.84 10.81
C LEU A 87 3.88 4.45 11.19
N GLY A 88 3.72 3.39 12.00
CA GLY A 88 2.44 2.80 12.34
C GLY A 88 1.84 1.97 11.20
N TRP A 89 0.80 1.19 11.55
CA TRP A 89 0.18 0.26 10.61
C TRP A 89 -0.47 0.91 9.37
N PRO A 90 -1.15 2.10 9.44
CA PRO A 90 -1.89 2.60 8.28
C PRO A 90 -0.99 3.05 7.11
N PRO A 91 0.07 3.85 7.32
CA PRO A 91 1.02 4.19 6.25
C PRO A 91 1.73 2.94 5.70
N LEU A 92 2.17 2.03 6.58
CA LEU A 92 2.84 0.80 6.17
C LEU A 92 1.94 -0.11 5.31
N ALA A 93 0.67 -0.23 5.66
CA ALA A 93 -0.31 -0.98 4.88
C ALA A 93 -0.45 -0.40 3.48
N ALA A 94 -0.53 0.92 3.34
CA ALA A 94 -0.59 1.54 2.02
C ALA A 94 0.71 1.36 1.22
N ILE A 95 1.89 1.56 1.81
CA ILE A 95 3.18 1.31 1.15
C ILE A 95 3.25 -0.14 0.64
N THR A 96 2.75 -1.10 1.42
CA THR A 96 2.71 -2.52 1.05
C THR A 96 1.98 -2.73 -0.27
N TRP A 97 0.87 -2.02 -0.50
CA TRP A 97 0.14 -2.12 -1.76
C TRP A 97 0.91 -1.63 -2.97
N GLY A 98 1.90 -0.73 -2.80
CA GLY A 98 2.83 -0.31 -3.86
C GLY A 98 3.93 -1.31 -4.18
N SER A 99 4.06 -2.39 -3.40
CA SER A 99 5.13 -3.36 -3.57
C SER A 99 4.85 -4.33 -4.73
N PRO A 100 5.84 -4.58 -5.61
CA PRO A 100 5.72 -5.55 -6.71
C PRO A 100 5.29 -6.96 -6.29
N ILE A 101 5.62 -7.35 -5.05
CA ILE A 101 5.32 -8.68 -4.51
C ILE A 101 3.94 -8.77 -3.84
N ALA A 102 3.32 -7.64 -3.50
CA ALA A 102 2.08 -7.63 -2.72
C ALA A 102 0.90 -8.36 -3.38
N PRO A 103 0.67 -8.25 -4.71
CA PRO A 103 -0.41 -9.01 -5.37
C PRO A 103 -0.25 -10.52 -5.26
N PHE A 104 0.97 -11.04 -5.04
CA PHE A 104 1.23 -12.47 -4.88
C PHE A 104 1.20 -12.89 -3.41
N VAL A 105 1.84 -12.11 -2.54
CA VAL A 105 1.96 -12.42 -1.11
C VAL A 105 0.60 -12.38 -0.43
N ILE A 106 -0.27 -11.41 -0.75
CA ILE A 106 -1.56 -11.27 -0.06
C ILE A 106 -2.47 -12.50 -0.29
N PRO A 107 -2.76 -12.93 -1.54
CA PRO A 107 -3.53 -14.15 -1.77
C PRO A 107 -2.86 -15.39 -1.20
N LEU A 108 -1.53 -15.51 -1.30
CA LEU A 108 -0.79 -16.65 -0.75
C LEU A 108 -0.97 -16.76 0.77
N THR A 109 -0.83 -15.64 1.49
CA THR A 109 -1.04 -15.60 2.95
C THR A 109 -2.47 -15.97 3.31
N MET A 110 -3.46 -15.48 2.55
CA MET A 110 -4.86 -15.89 2.76
C MET A 110 -5.08 -17.38 2.53
N LEU A 111 -4.48 -17.97 1.50
CA LEU A 111 -4.56 -19.40 1.21
C LEU A 111 -3.93 -20.24 2.33
N ILE A 112 -2.74 -19.87 2.79
CA ILE A 112 -2.07 -20.52 3.92
C ILE A 112 -2.96 -20.48 5.16
N ASN A 113 -3.55 -19.31 5.47
CA ASN A 113 -4.42 -19.12 6.62
C ASN A 113 -5.72 -19.95 6.56
N VAL A 114 -6.20 -20.31 5.36
CA VAL A 114 -7.39 -21.16 5.21
C VAL A 114 -7.04 -22.66 5.31
N ALA A 115 -5.80 -23.03 4.96
CA ALA A 115 -5.32 -24.40 4.99
C ALA A 115 -4.87 -24.87 6.38
N MET A 116 -4.42 -23.93 7.24
CA MET A 116 -4.08 -24.17 8.65
C MET A 116 -5.32 -24.11 9.53
#